data_AF-A0A0C2FN84-F1
#
_entry.id   AF-A0A0C2FN84-F1
#
_cell.length_a   1.000
_cell.length_b   1.000
_cell.length_c   1.000
_cell.angle_alpha   90.00
_cell.angle_beta   90.00
_cell.angle_gamma   90.00
#
_symmetry.space_group_name_H-M   'P 1'
#
loop_
_entity.id
_entity.type
_entity.pdbx_description
1 polymer ?
#
loop_
_entity_poly.entity_id
_entity_poly.type
_entity_poly.pdbx_seq_one_letter_code
_entity_poly.pdbx_strand_id
1 'polypeptide(L)' 'MIVEVLGYPSGEEVKAMAASRPRVRRSTARGLAKYVGAGFDEKALSLMQEVLIYDPTKRKTAEQVLKHDYFNNLRK' A
#
# COMPACT_ATOMS: atom_id res chain seq x y z
N MET A 1 1.74 -1.05 14.05
CA MET A 1 1.53 0.33 13.54
C MET A 1 1.71 0.33 12.01
N ILE A 2 0.99 1.13 11.22
CA ILE A 2 1.08 1.09 9.74
C ILE A 2 2.50 1.32 9.21
N VAL A 3 3.28 2.16 9.91
CA VAL A 3 4.69 2.43 9.63
C VAL A 3 5.61 1.22 9.80
N GLU A 4 5.18 0.15 10.49
CA GLU A 4 5.93 -1.10 10.57
C GLU A 4 5.71 -2.00 9.34
N VAL A 5 4.62 -1.76 8.61
CA VAL A 5 4.27 -2.47 7.38
C VAL A 5 4.93 -1.77 6.20
N LEU A 6 4.68 -0.47 6.05
CA LEU A 6 5.09 0.33 4.89
C LEU A 6 6.42 1.07 5.10
N GLY A 7 6.98 1.07 6.32
CA GLY A 7 8.10 1.93 6.67
C GLY A 7 7.64 3.36 6.98
N TYR A 8 8.56 4.24 7.33
CA TYR A 8 8.24 5.66 7.51
C TYR A 8 8.21 6.37 6.16
N PRO A 9 7.24 7.29 5.94
CA PRO A 9 7.15 8.06 4.72
C PRO A 9 8.35 8.98 4.54
N SER A 10 8.76 9.18 3.30
CA SER A 10 9.73 10.18 2.89
C SER A 10 9.18 11.60 3.09
N GLY A 11 10.05 12.61 3.06
CA GLY A 11 9.63 14.02 3.15
C GLY A 11 8.67 14.44 2.03
N GLU A 12 8.84 13.88 0.83
CA GLU A 12 7.95 14.12 -0.31
C GLU A 12 6.57 13.53 -0.07
N GLU A 13 6.49 12.30 0.42
CA GLU A 13 5.21 11.66 0.77
C GLU A 13 4.50 12.37 1.92
N VAL A 14 5.24 12.83 2.92
CA VAL A 14 4.70 13.65 4.02
C VAL A 14 4.08 14.94 3.49
N LYS A 15 4.75 15.60 2.55
CA LYS A 15 4.24 16.81 1.89
C LYS A 15 3.00 16.50 1.05
N ALA A 16 3.02 15.42 0.28
CA ALA A 16 1.89 14.96 -0.53
C ALA A 16 0.67 14.59 0.34
N MET A 17 0.88 14.07 1.54
CA MET A 17 -0.19 13.77 2.52
C MET A 17 -0.72 15.02 3.25
N ALA A 18 -0.12 16.21 3.04
CA ALA A 18 -0.47 17.45 3.74
C ALA A 18 -0.45 17.33 5.28
N ALA A 19 0.46 16.51 5.83
CA ALA A 19 0.53 16.26 7.26
C ALA A 19 1.18 17.45 8.02
N SER A 20 0.47 18.06 8.96
CA SER A 20 0.95 19.26 9.69
C SER A 20 2.00 18.97 10.77
N ARG A 21 2.04 17.75 11.32
CA ARG A 21 2.99 17.34 12.38
C ARG A 21 3.50 15.91 12.14
N PRO A 22 4.32 15.71 11.11
CA PRO A 22 4.83 14.39 10.77
C PRO A 22 5.80 13.88 11.84
N ARG A 23 5.54 12.69 12.36
CA ARG A 23 6.49 11.97 13.21
C ARG A 23 7.27 11.02 12.32
N VAL A 24 8.54 11.33 12.07
CA VAL A 24 9.40 10.52 11.20
C VAL A 24 10.55 9.97 12.02
N ARG A 25 10.72 8.64 11.98
CA ARG A 25 11.89 7.94 12.52
C ARG A 25 12.49 7.10 11.41
N ARG A 26 13.80 6.84 11.45
CA ARG A 26 14.40 5.82 10.60
C ARG A 26 13.99 4.44 11.10
N SER A 27 13.16 3.75 10.32
CA SER A 27 12.86 2.32 10.48
C SER A 27 12.66 1.71 9.11
N THR A 28 13.16 0.48 8.94
CA THR A 28 12.93 -0.32 7.73
C THR A 28 11.51 -0.85 7.70
N ALA A 29 10.91 -0.87 6.51
CA ALA A 29 9.63 -1.52 6.27
C ALA A 29 9.79 -3.04 6.38
N ARG A 30 8.86 -3.73 7.05
CA ARG A 30 8.85 -5.20 7.07
C ARG A 30 8.13 -5.80 5.86
N GLY A 31 7.36 -4.99 5.12
CA GLY A 31 6.58 -5.40 3.95
C GLY A 31 5.28 -6.09 4.30
N LEU A 32 4.27 -5.96 3.44
CA LEU A 32 2.94 -6.59 3.60
C LEU A 32 3.02 -8.11 3.65
N ALA A 33 3.97 -8.72 2.92
CA ALA A 33 4.18 -10.16 2.89
C ALA A 33 4.38 -10.79 4.28
N LYS A 34 4.99 -10.05 5.23
CA LYS A 34 5.22 -10.53 6.60
C LYS A 34 3.94 -10.62 7.43
N TYR A 35 2.90 -9.88 7.05
CA TYR A 35 1.64 -9.78 7.80
C TYR A 35 0.50 -10.57 7.17
N VAL A 36 0.72 -11.16 5.99
CA VAL A 36 -0.21 -12.10 5.37
C VAL A 36 0.17 -13.54 5.74
N GLY A 37 -0.83 -14.41 5.86
CA GLY A 37 -0.63 -15.82 6.21
C GLY A 37 0.05 -16.62 5.09
N ALA A 38 0.57 -17.81 5.43
CA ALA A 38 1.07 -18.74 4.43
C ALA A 38 -0.04 -19.13 3.44
N GLY A 39 0.26 -19.09 2.14
CA GLY A 39 -0.71 -19.38 1.08
C GLY A 39 -1.65 -18.22 0.73
N PHE A 40 -1.34 -16.99 1.15
CA PHE A 40 -2.07 -15.81 0.70
C PHE A 40 -1.91 -15.59 -0.80
N ASP A 41 -3.00 -15.19 -1.47
CA ASP A 41 -2.99 -14.96 -2.92
C ASP A 41 -2.03 -13.83 -3.30
N GLU A 42 -1.04 -14.15 -4.14
CA GLU A 42 -0.04 -13.20 -4.64
C GLU A 42 -0.69 -12.04 -5.41
N LYS A 43 -1.80 -12.28 -6.12
CA LYS A 43 -2.54 -11.23 -6.83
C LYS A 43 -3.25 -10.30 -5.87
N ALA A 44 -3.79 -10.83 -4.76
CA ALA A 44 -4.35 -10.00 -3.70
C ALA A 44 -3.27 -9.16 -3.02
N LEU A 45 -2.08 -9.72 -2.82
CA LEU A 45 -0.95 -9.03 -2.21
C LEU A 45 -0.47 -7.87 -3.11
N SER A 46 -0.33 -8.13 -4.41
CA SER A 46 -0.01 -7.12 -5.42
C SER A 46 -1.03 -5.98 -5.40
N LEU A 47 -2.32 -6.31 -5.40
CA LEU A 47 -3.38 -5.30 -5.34
C LEU A 47 -3.28 -4.42 -4.08
N MET A 48 -3.06 -5.03 -2.92
CA MET A 48 -2.91 -4.28 -1.67
C MET A 48 -1.70 -3.34 -1.69
N GLN A 49 -0.58 -3.76 -2.28
CA GLN A 49 0.62 -2.92 -2.39
C GLN A 49 0.39 -1.69 -3.27
N GLU A 50 -0.43 -1.81 -4.33
CA GLU A 50 -0.76 -0.70 -5.23
C GLU A 50 -1.77 0.29 -4.63
N VAL A 51 -2.59 -0.16 -3.68
CA VAL A 51 -3.59 0.67 -3.00
C VAL A 51 -3.01 1.34 -1.76
N LEU A 52 -2.20 0.62 -0.98
CA LEU A 52 -1.65 1.07 0.30
C LEU A 52 -0.35 1.86 0.12
N ILE A 53 -0.45 2.99 -0.58
CA ILE A 53 0.66 3.94 -0.79
C ILE A 53 0.44 5.19 0.06
N TYR A 54 1.51 5.77 0.61
CA TYR A 54 1.43 6.98 1.44
C TYR A 54 0.86 8.16 0.66
N ASP A 55 1.47 8.47 -0.48
CA ASP A 55 1.03 9.53 -1.38
C ASP A 55 -0.37 9.21 -1.97
N PRO A 56 -1.41 10.01 -1.63
CA PRO A 56 -2.76 9.77 -2.13
C PRO A 56 -2.88 9.85 -3.65
N THR A 57 -2.04 10.68 -4.30
CA THR A 57 -2.09 10.91 -5.75
C THR A 57 -1.55 9.74 -6.56
N LYS A 58 -0.71 8.90 -5.94
CA LYS A 58 -0.11 7.72 -6.54
C LYS A 58 -0.96 6.45 -6.36
N ARG A 59 -2.03 6.50 -5.57
CA ARG A 59 -2.93 5.36 -5.39
C ARG A 59 -3.72 5.10 -6.66
N LYS A 60 -3.89 3.82 -7.01
CA LYS A 60 -4.78 3.46 -8.12
C LYS A 60 -6.21 3.92 -7.86
N THR A 61 -6.87 4.41 -8.90
CA THR A 61 -8.29 4.78 -8.82
C THR A 61 -9.16 3.54 -8.66
N ALA A 62 -10.40 3.71 -8.19
CA ALA A 62 -11.34 2.58 -8.05
C ALA A 62 -11.53 1.82 -9.38
N GLU A 63 -11.61 2.53 -10.50
CA GLU A 63 -11.72 1.91 -11.82
C GLU A 63 -10.50 1.05 -12.18
N GLN A 64 -9.29 1.55 -11.90
CA GLN A 64 -8.04 0.81 -12.14
C GLN A 64 -7.91 -0.40 -11.21
N VAL A 65 -8.35 -0.28 -9.96
CA VAL A 65 -8.38 -1.39 -9.00
C VAL A 65 -9.32 -2.48 -9.47
N LEU A 66 -10.53 -2.13 -9.92
CA LEU A 66 -11.49 -3.10 -10.45
C LEU A 66 -10.99 -3.79 -11.74
N LYS A 67 -10.09 -3.14 -12.48
CA LYS A 67 -9.41 -3.71 -13.65
C LYS A 67 -8.28 -4.69 -13.28
N HIS A 68 -7.85 -4.76 -12.02
CA HIS A 68 -6.75 -5.63 -11.59
C HIS A 68 -7.02 -7.14 -11.77
N ASP A 69 -5.96 -7.91 -12.00
CA ASP A 69 -6.02 -9.35 -12.33
C ASP A 69 -6.63 -10.22 -11.22
N TYR A 70 -6.56 -9.74 -9.99
CA TYR A 70 -7.21 -10.37 -8.84
C TYR A 70 -8.72 -10.57 -9.08
N PHE A 71 -9.38 -9.63 -9.76
CA PHE A 71 -10.81 -9.69 -10.02
C PHE A 71 -11.19 -10.44 -11.30
N ASN A 72 -10.22 -10.99 -12.04
CA ASN A 72 -10.51 -11.72 -13.29
C ASN A 72 -11.44 -12.92 -13.07
N ASN A 73 -11.39 -13.55 -11.89
CA ASN A 73 -12.29 -14.65 -11.54
C ASN A 73 -13.77 -14.23 -11.41
N LEU A 74 -14.04 -12.95 -11.12
CA LEU A 74 -15.40 -12.40 -10.97
C LEU A 74 -15.99 -11.88 -12.29
N ARG A 75 -15.19 -11.83 -13.36
CA ARG A 75 -15.62 -11.36 -14.70
C ARG A 75 -16.19 -12.47 -15.58
N LYS A 76 -16.50 -13.61 -14.97
CA LYS A 76 -17.13 -14.75 -15.66
C LYS A 76 -18.63 -14.61 -15.71
#